data_AF-A0A964QPV1-F1
#
_entry.id   AF-A0A964QPV1-F1
#
_cell.length_a   1.000
_cell.length_b   1.000
_cell.length_c   1.000
_cell.angle_alpha   90.00
_cell.angle_beta   90.00
_cell.angle_gamma   90.00
#
_symmetry.space_group_name_H-M   'P 1'
#
loop_
_entity.id
_entity.type
_entity.pdbx_description
1 polymer ?
#
loop_
_entity_poly.entity_id
_entity_poly.type
_entity_poly.pdbx_seq_one_letter_code
_entity_poly.pdbx_strand_id
1 'polypeptide(L)'
;MLGPKFAGAADFAARSYQVKHWTTDNGLPQSTITCLRQTRDGYLWIGTRRALARFDGHTFKVFTDELTFSTPGDMDCRELAEDSEVRLWVRSGDGIIAFEHGRFQRYSTHMGPLQGLIHEMRGSTRGGLWLSRVGRIWFSVPGGLLCWVSGTWSSYPTRPDWNEGSIAQLAQEDVAGGLWFIPYGGPVIRFHQGEFTTFGETEEVSDRDIRCAWADREGNVWIGTGGGGLDTFEPASSVPFSPPTPRATRTKSIPWPRALMAGCGSGWIPASCSNSSSNSPPTAMPGRVSAAASTRTSLPC
;
A
#
# COMPACT_ATOMS: atom_id res chain seq x y z
N MET A 1 -18.09 13.19 39.88
CA MET A 1 -17.75 12.64 38.55
C MET A 1 -17.69 13.80 37.58
N LEU A 2 -16.55 14.00 36.91
CA LEU A 2 -16.37 15.03 35.88
C LEU A 2 -15.93 14.31 34.61
N GLY A 3 -16.79 14.26 33.59
CA GLY A 3 -16.40 13.81 32.26
C GLY A 3 -15.58 14.89 31.54
N PRO A 4 -14.67 14.52 30.62
CA PRO A 4 -13.86 15.50 29.90
C PRO A 4 -14.73 16.36 28.99
N LYS A 5 -14.69 17.68 29.21
CA LYS A 5 -15.17 18.66 28.22
C LYS A 5 -14.11 18.79 27.13
N PHE A 6 -14.39 18.27 25.94
CA PHE A 6 -13.63 18.64 24.74
C PHE A 6 -13.97 20.08 24.36
N ALA A 7 -13.11 21.01 24.80
CA ALA A 7 -13.13 22.39 24.35
C ALA A 7 -12.15 22.55 23.17
N GLY A 8 -12.54 23.28 22.13
CA GLY A 8 -11.61 23.71 21.07
C GLY A 8 -11.63 22.90 19.77
N ALA A 9 -12.79 22.44 19.30
CA ALA A 9 -12.97 22.28 17.86
C ALA A 9 -13.07 23.70 17.25
N ALA A 10 -11.98 24.16 16.63
CA ALA A 10 -11.99 25.43 15.90
C ALA A 10 -13.04 25.37 14.79
N ASP A 11 -13.76 26.48 14.61
CA ASP A 11 -14.91 26.61 13.73
C ASP A 11 -14.49 26.44 12.26
N PHE A 12 -14.47 25.18 11.80
CA PHE A 12 -14.44 24.85 10.38
C PHE A 12 -15.77 25.28 9.79
N ALA A 13 -15.85 26.58 9.46
CA ALA A 13 -17.01 27.21 8.86
C ALA A 13 -17.53 26.32 7.74
N ALA A 14 -18.69 25.70 7.97
CA ALA A 14 -19.26 24.69 7.11
C ALA A 14 -19.52 25.32 5.74
N ARG A 15 -18.59 25.14 4.80
CA ARG A 15 -18.75 25.60 3.42
C ARG A 15 -20.03 24.97 2.90
N SER A 16 -21.04 25.80 2.67
CA SER A 16 -22.34 25.34 2.16
C SER A 16 -22.13 24.71 0.79
N TYR A 17 -22.08 23.38 0.74
CA TYR A 17 -21.95 22.64 -0.51
C TYR A 17 -23.18 22.92 -1.38
N GLN A 18 -22.96 23.45 -2.57
CA GLN A 18 -24.02 23.66 -3.56
C GLN A 18 -23.96 22.54 -4.60
N VAL A 19 -25.13 22.00 -4.94
CA VAL A 19 -25.27 20.99 -5.99
C VAL A 19 -25.46 21.70 -7.32
N LYS A 20 -24.56 21.48 -8.28
CA LYS A 20 -24.73 21.88 -9.68
C LYS A 20 -24.86 20.63 -10.55
N HIS A 21 -25.92 20.55 -11.33
CA HIS A 21 -26.16 19.46 -12.26
C HIS A 21 -25.55 19.80 -13.63
N TRP A 22 -25.00 18.79 -14.31
CA TRP A 22 -24.42 18.92 -15.64
C TRP A 22 -24.89 17.74 -16.51
N THR A 23 -25.55 18.04 -17.64
CA THR A 23 -26.11 17.05 -18.57
C THR A 23 -25.51 17.20 -19.97
N THR A 24 -26.00 16.38 -20.91
CA THR A 24 -25.76 16.55 -22.34
C THR A 24 -26.14 17.94 -22.86
N ASP A 25 -27.15 18.58 -22.26
CA ASP A 25 -27.60 19.93 -22.62
C ASP A 25 -26.59 21.01 -22.21
N ASN A 26 -25.60 20.66 -21.37
CA ASN A 26 -24.47 21.50 -20.99
C ASN A 26 -23.17 21.14 -21.72
N GLY A 27 -23.21 20.22 -22.69
CA GLY A 27 -22.05 19.78 -23.48
C GLY A 27 -21.30 18.56 -22.96
N LEU A 28 -21.79 17.91 -21.89
CA LEU A 28 -21.26 16.62 -21.45
C LEU A 28 -21.58 15.54 -22.52
N PRO A 29 -20.65 14.66 -22.92
CA PRO A 29 -20.91 13.74 -24.04
C PRO A 29 -21.89 12.61 -23.69
N GLN A 30 -21.97 12.23 -22.42
CA GLN A 30 -22.89 11.20 -21.92
C GLN A 30 -23.09 11.38 -20.41
N SER A 31 -24.33 11.22 -19.92
CA SER A 31 -24.64 11.29 -18.47
C SER A 31 -24.10 10.11 -17.65
N THR A 32 -23.67 9.02 -18.30
CA THR A 32 -23.06 7.86 -17.64
C THR A 32 -21.56 8.11 -17.47
N ILE A 33 -21.19 8.70 -16.33
CA ILE A 33 -19.79 8.88 -15.93
C ILE A 33 -19.25 7.57 -15.37
N THR A 34 -18.10 7.15 -15.86
CA THR A 34 -17.40 5.93 -15.43
C THR A 34 -16.20 6.25 -14.53
N CYS A 35 -15.51 7.36 -14.78
CA CYS A 35 -14.38 7.81 -13.96
C CYS A 35 -14.17 9.33 -14.06
N LEU A 36 -13.54 9.89 -13.02
CA LEU A 36 -13.24 11.32 -12.88
C LEU A 36 -11.81 11.49 -12.38
N ARG A 37 -11.05 12.42 -12.96
CA ARG A 37 -9.68 12.74 -12.54
C ARG A 37 -9.39 14.22 -12.75
N GLN A 38 -9.08 14.95 -11.69
CA GLN A 38 -8.44 16.26 -11.84
C GLN A 38 -6.95 16.06 -12.15
N THR A 39 -6.46 16.75 -13.18
CA THR A 39 -5.02 16.78 -13.55
C THR A 39 -4.32 18.00 -12.92
N ARG A 40 -2.99 17.99 -12.87
CA ARG A 40 -2.16 19.06 -12.27
C ARG A 40 -2.33 20.41 -12.95
N ASP A 41 -2.73 20.43 -14.22
CA ASP A 41 -3.08 21.64 -14.98
C ASP A 41 -4.46 22.22 -14.58
N GLY A 42 -5.16 21.60 -13.62
CA GLY A 42 -6.40 22.07 -13.01
C GLY A 42 -7.69 21.58 -13.67
N TYR A 43 -7.62 21.05 -14.89
CA TYR A 43 -8.79 20.55 -15.61
C TYR A 43 -9.35 19.28 -14.96
N LEU A 44 -10.67 19.11 -15.07
CA LEU A 44 -11.34 17.86 -14.71
C LEU A 44 -11.51 16.99 -15.95
N TRP A 45 -10.88 15.82 -15.97
CA TRP A 45 -11.09 14.80 -16.98
C TRP A 45 -12.17 13.83 -16.56
N ILE A 46 -12.99 13.44 -17.53
CA ILE A 46 -14.26 12.75 -17.33
C ILE A 46 -14.32 11.61 -18.35
N GLY A 47 -14.19 10.38 -17.88
CA GLY A 47 -14.43 9.20 -18.69
C GLY A 47 -15.92 8.88 -18.74
N THR A 48 -16.39 8.47 -19.91
CA THR A 48 -17.72 7.91 -20.13
C THR A 48 -17.60 6.62 -20.94
N ARG A 49 -18.72 5.94 -21.20
CA ARG A 49 -18.73 4.71 -22.01
C ARG A 49 -18.56 4.96 -23.53
N ARG A 50 -18.54 6.23 -23.97
CA ARG A 50 -18.57 6.60 -25.41
C ARG A 50 -17.69 7.80 -25.77
N ALA A 51 -16.95 8.35 -24.81
CA ALA A 51 -16.15 9.56 -24.97
C ALA A 51 -15.24 9.78 -23.76
N LEU A 52 -14.18 10.54 -23.99
CA LEU A 52 -13.43 11.25 -22.96
C LEU A 52 -13.81 12.74 -23.05
N ALA A 53 -14.00 13.42 -21.93
CA ALA A 53 -14.16 14.87 -21.90
C ALA A 53 -13.17 15.52 -20.94
N ARG A 54 -12.72 16.73 -21.29
CA ARG A 54 -11.95 17.61 -20.42
C ARG A 54 -12.75 18.87 -20.13
N PHE A 55 -12.90 19.21 -18.87
CA PHE A 55 -13.75 20.28 -18.37
C PHE A 55 -12.92 21.36 -17.65
N ASP A 56 -13.19 22.63 -17.97
CA ASP A 56 -12.44 23.80 -17.48
C ASP A 56 -13.14 24.58 -16.34
N GLY A 57 -14.29 24.09 -15.87
CA GLY A 57 -15.19 24.80 -14.95
C GLY A 57 -16.42 25.44 -15.61
N HIS A 58 -16.37 25.63 -16.93
CA HIS A 58 -17.40 26.31 -17.73
C HIS A 58 -17.81 25.49 -18.97
N THR A 59 -16.85 24.92 -19.70
CA THR A 59 -17.06 24.22 -20.98
C THR A 59 -16.42 22.83 -20.99
N PHE A 60 -17.02 21.92 -21.77
CA PHE A 60 -16.47 20.58 -22.01
C PHE A 60 -15.81 20.54 -23.40
N LYS A 61 -14.53 20.19 -23.46
CA LYS A 61 -13.90 19.69 -24.68
C LYS A 61 -14.10 18.18 -24.73
N VAL A 62 -14.94 17.74 -25.67
CA VAL A 62 -15.23 16.32 -25.92
C VAL A 62 -14.23 15.76 -26.94
N PHE A 63 -13.76 14.54 -26.68
CA PHE A 63 -12.95 13.75 -27.60
C PHE A 63 -13.74 12.47 -27.95
N THR A 64 -13.97 12.26 -29.25
CA THR A 64 -14.68 11.09 -29.82
C THR A 64 -14.15 10.69 -31.21
N ASP A 65 -13.08 11.33 -31.68
CA ASP A 65 -12.57 11.20 -33.04
C ASP A 65 -11.63 9.99 -33.21
N GLU A 66 -11.36 9.61 -34.47
CA GLU A 66 -10.44 8.53 -34.83
C GLU A 66 -8.96 8.83 -34.50
N LEU A 67 -8.63 10.06 -34.12
CA LEU A 67 -7.31 10.45 -33.59
C LEU A 67 -7.21 10.16 -32.09
N THR A 68 -8.33 10.10 -31.38
CA THR A 68 -8.44 9.74 -29.96
C THR A 68 -8.69 8.23 -29.80
N PHE A 69 -9.68 7.67 -30.50
CA PHE A 69 -10.11 6.27 -30.37
C PHE A 69 -10.03 5.49 -31.69
N SER A 70 -9.39 4.31 -31.71
CA SER A 70 -9.27 3.47 -32.92
C SER A 70 -10.49 2.59 -33.14
N THR A 71 -11.22 2.27 -32.07
CA THR A 71 -12.34 1.32 -32.07
C THR A 71 -13.48 1.86 -31.22
N PRO A 72 -14.70 1.29 -31.32
CA PRO A 72 -15.77 1.63 -30.39
C PRO A 72 -15.46 1.31 -28.93
N GLY A 73 -14.62 0.30 -28.65
CA GLY A 73 -14.22 -0.06 -27.29
C GLY A 73 -13.16 0.88 -26.69
N ASP A 74 -12.36 1.56 -27.52
CA ASP A 74 -11.44 2.60 -27.07
C ASP A 74 -12.18 3.79 -26.42
N MET A 75 -13.43 4.02 -26.82
CA MET A 75 -14.28 5.09 -26.27
C MET A 75 -14.83 4.79 -24.87
N ASP A 76 -14.80 3.52 -24.42
CA ASP A 76 -15.25 3.10 -23.08
C ASP A 76 -14.15 3.38 -22.06
N CYS A 77 -14.06 4.63 -21.63
CA CYS A 77 -13.05 5.12 -20.69
C CYS A 77 -13.37 4.63 -19.27
N ARG A 78 -12.72 3.57 -18.81
CA ARG A 78 -13.02 2.93 -17.51
C ARG A 78 -12.30 3.59 -16.34
N GLU A 79 -11.10 4.12 -16.56
CA GLU A 79 -10.27 4.67 -15.49
C GLU A 79 -9.25 5.70 -15.98
N LEU A 80 -8.85 6.62 -15.10
CA LEU A 80 -7.98 7.75 -15.40
C LEU A 80 -6.91 7.95 -14.31
N ALA A 81 -5.64 7.96 -14.72
CA ALA A 81 -4.51 8.29 -13.84
C ALA A 81 -3.53 9.24 -14.53
N GLU A 82 -3.14 10.30 -13.83
CA GLU A 82 -2.06 11.19 -14.27
C GLU A 82 -0.74 10.72 -13.64
N ASP A 83 0.31 10.54 -14.45
CA ASP A 83 1.62 10.06 -13.97
C ASP A 83 2.56 11.19 -13.52
N SER A 84 3.78 10.84 -13.09
CA SER A 84 4.79 11.82 -12.67
C SER A 84 5.22 12.76 -13.79
N GLU A 85 5.17 12.31 -15.05
CA GLU A 85 5.56 13.02 -16.27
C GLU A 85 4.40 13.83 -16.90
N VAL A 86 3.27 13.97 -16.18
CA VAL A 86 2.07 14.71 -16.63
C VAL A 86 1.39 14.06 -17.86
N ARG A 87 1.55 12.75 -18.03
CA ARG A 87 0.72 11.97 -18.95
C ARG A 87 -0.58 11.55 -18.27
N LEU A 88 -1.70 11.77 -18.94
CA LEU A 88 -2.98 11.18 -18.54
C LEU A 88 -3.14 9.82 -19.20
N TRP A 89 -3.05 8.77 -18.40
CA TRP A 89 -3.36 7.40 -18.77
C TRP A 89 -4.86 7.14 -18.66
N VAL A 90 -5.40 6.52 -19.71
CA VAL A 90 -6.79 6.10 -19.84
C VAL A 90 -6.80 4.59 -20.02
N ARG A 91 -7.47 3.88 -19.11
CA ARG A 91 -7.82 2.47 -19.33
C ARG A 91 -9.09 2.44 -20.17
N SER A 92 -8.97 2.07 -21.45
CA SER A 92 -10.13 1.94 -22.34
C SER A 92 -10.72 0.54 -22.27
N GLY A 93 -11.83 0.31 -22.98
CA GLY A 93 -12.42 -1.01 -23.10
C GLY A 93 -11.67 -1.97 -24.02
N ASP A 94 -10.78 -1.43 -24.86
CA ASP A 94 -10.02 -2.12 -25.90
C ASP A 94 -8.49 -2.01 -25.70
N GLY A 95 -7.99 -1.32 -24.67
CA GLY A 95 -6.55 -1.13 -24.49
C GLY A 95 -6.17 -0.01 -23.53
N ILE A 96 -5.03 0.62 -23.81
CA ILE A 96 -4.44 1.68 -23.01
C ILE A 96 -4.14 2.87 -23.93
N ILE A 97 -4.59 4.06 -23.51
CA ILE A 97 -4.34 5.32 -24.22
C ILE A 97 -3.61 6.26 -23.25
N ALA A 98 -2.53 6.90 -23.70
CA ALA A 98 -1.89 7.99 -22.98
C ALA A 98 -2.19 9.31 -23.73
N PHE A 99 -2.52 10.36 -22.98
CA PHE A 99 -2.58 11.73 -23.48
C PHE A 99 -1.41 12.52 -22.93
N GLU A 100 -0.60 13.08 -23.84
CA GLU A 100 0.61 13.83 -23.53
C GLU A 100 0.82 14.96 -24.55
N HIS A 101 1.21 16.15 -24.10
CA HIS A 101 1.55 17.28 -24.99
C HIS A 101 0.49 17.56 -26.08
N GLY A 102 -0.80 17.41 -25.75
CA GLY A 102 -1.91 17.64 -26.68
C GLY A 102 -2.21 16.49 -27.66
N ARG A 103 -1.52 15.36 -27.56
CA ARG A 103 -1.63 14.20 -28.47
C ARG A 103 -2.03 12.95 -27.70
N PHE A 104 -2.80 12.08 -28.34
CA PHE A 104 -3.10 10.74 -27.85
C PHE A 104 -2.13 9.73 -28.47
N GLN A 105 -1.49 8.92 -27.63
CA GLN A 105 -0.72 7.76 -28.03
C GLN A 105 -1.45 6.51 -27.55
N ARG A 106 -1.70 5.57 -28.48
CA ARG A 106 -2.33 4.29 -28.16
C ARG A 106 -1.27 3.21 -27.99
N TYR A 107 -1.48 2.33 -27.03
CA TYR A 107 -0.76 1.07 -26.89
C TYR A 107 -1.76 -0.03 -27.24
N SER A 108 -1.44 -0.88 -28.22
CA SER A 108 -2.39 -1.77 -28.90
C SER A 108 -1.83 -3.18 -29.11
N THR A 109 -2.70 -4.17 -29.32
CA THR A 109 -2.42 -5.62 -29.29
C THR A 109 -1.50 -6.17 -30.37
N HIS A 110 -1.17 -5.36 -31.36
CA HIS A 110 -0.47 -5.84 -32.55
C HIS A 110 0.99 -5.35 -32.59
N MET A 111 1.39 -4.52 -31.61
CA MET A 111 2.73 -3.96 -31.48
C MET A 111 3.10 -3.77 -30.00
N GLY A 112 4.32 -4.14 -29.61
CA GLY A 112 4.84 -3.88 -28.26
C GLY A 112 4.29 -4.83 -27.17
N PRO A 113 4.21 -4.39 -25.91
CA PRO A 113 4.03 -5.26 -24.73
C PRO A 113 2.63 -5.86 -24.59
N LEU A 114 1.62 -5.32 -25.30
CA LEU A 114 0.23 -5.74 -25.18
C LEU A 114 -0.11 -6.91 -26.11
N GLN A 115 0.88 -7.51 -26.77
CA GLN A 115 0.63 -8.43 -27.85
C GLN A 115 -0.10 -9.70 -27.37
N GLY A 116 -1.25 -9.98 -27.99
CA GLY A 116 -2.18 -11.05 -27.60
C GLY A 116 -3.26 -10.67 -26.56
N LEU A 117 -3.05 -9.65 -25.72
CA LEU A 117 -3.80 -9.48 -24.46
C LEU A 117 -5.18 -8.78 -24.57
N ILE A 118 -5.48 -8.07 -25.66
CA ILE A 118 -6.73 -7.28 -25.78
C ILE A 118 -7.96 -8.11 -26.14
N HIS A 119 -7.79 -9.29 -26.76
CA HIS A 119 -8.93 -10.20 -26.98
C HIS A 119 -9.63 -10.57 -25.66
N GLU A 120 -8.88 -10.59 -24.56
CA GLU A 120 -9.37 -10.88 -23.21
C GLU A 120 -9.80 -9.59 -22.48
N MET A 121 -9.18 -8.42 -22.75
CA MET A 121 -9.60 -7.12 -22.19
C MET A 121 -11.01 -6.73 -22.63
N ARG A 122 -11.36 -7.09 -23.86
CA ARG A 122 -12.63 -6.78 -24.51
C ARG A 122 -13.82 -7.32 -23.72
N GLY A 123 -14.64 -6.39 -23.21
CA GLY A 123 -15.79 -6.70 -22.35
C GLY A 123 -15.48 -6.93 -20.87
N SER A 124 -14.20 -7.02 -20.46
CA SER A 124 -13.83 -7.15 -19.05
C SER A 124 -14.00 -5.82 -18.31
N THR A 125 -15.13 -5.64 -17.61
CA THR A 125 -15.38 -4.47 -16.75
C THR A 125 -14.43 -4.40 -15.54
N ARG A 126 -13.70 -5.47 -15.25
CA ARG A 126 -12.74 -5.61 -14.14
C ARG A 126 -11.34 -5.12 -14.55
N GLY A 127 -10.37 -5.26 -13.65
CA GLY A 127 -9.05 -4.63 -13.79
C GLY A 127 -9.01 -3.20 -13.28
N GLY A 128 -7.80 -2.67 -13.06
CA GLY A 128 -7.58 -1.29 -12.65
C GLY A 128 -6.31 -0.65 -13.23
N LEU A 129 -6.09 0.62 -12.85
CA LEU A 129 -4.99 1.49 -13.26
C LEU A 129 -4.40 2.21 -12.04
N TRP A 130 -3.17 1.89 -11.65
CA TRP A 130 -2.59 2.37 -10.39
C TRP A 130 -1.30 3.15 -10.60
N LEU A 131 -1.23 4.34 -10.00
CA LEU A 131 0.00 5.10 -9.88
C LEU A 131 0.73 4.70 -8.60
N SER A 132 1.97 4.26 -8.75
CA SER A 132 2.94 4.10 -7.66
C SER A 132 3.52 5.46 -7.25
N ARG A 133 3.83 5.60 -5.96
CA ARG A 133 4.57 6.70 -5.32
C ARG A 133 5.91 6.99 -6.00
N VAL A 134 6.55 5.97 -6.59
CA VAL A 134 7.80 6.12 -7.37
C VAL A 134 7.55 6.34 -8.88
N GLY A 135 6.36 6.81 -9.27
CA GLY A 135 6.04 7.26 -10.63
C GLY A 135 5.70 6.16 -11.63
N ARG A 136 5.74 4.88 -11.23
CA ARG A 136 5.35 3.75 -12.09
C ARG A 136 3.84 3.72 -12.29
N ILE A 137 3.39 3.36 -13.48
CA ILE A 137 1.97 3.09 -13.75
C ILE A 137 1.77 1.59 -13.92
N TRP A 138 0.88 1.02 -13.13
CA TRP A 138 0.46 -0.37 -13.21
C TRP A 138 -0.90 -0.50 -13.87
N PHE A 139 -1.04 -1.49 -14.75
CA PHE A 139 -2.30 -1.84 -15.39
C PHE A 139 -2.60 -3.30 -15.09
N SER A 140 -3.84 -3.62 -14.71
CA SER A 140 -4.30 -4.98 -14.82
C SER A 140 -4.74 -5.29 -16.23
N VAL A 141 -4.24 -6.41 -16.71
CA VAL A 141 -4.67 -7.07 -17.93
C VAL A 141 -5.09 -8.49 -17.56
N PRO A 142 -5.92 -9.14 -18.37
CA PRO A 142 -6.07 -10.58 -18.30
C PRO A 142 -4.70 -11.26 -18.46
N GLY A 143 -4.50 -12.34 -17.70
CA GLY A 143 -3.20 -13.01 -17.64
C GLY A 143 -2.09 -12.25 -16.93
N GLY A 144 -2.33 -11.11 -16.26
CA GLY A 144 -1.34 -10.54 -15.33
C GLY A 144 -1.37 -9.03 -15.09
N LEU A 145 -0.19 -8.48 -14.80
CA LEU A 145 0.05 -7.07 -14.61
C LEU A 145 1.05 -6.53 -15.64
N LEU A 146 0.87 -5.28 -16.02
CA LEU A 146 1.84 -4.51 -16.78
C LEU A 146 2.30 -3.32 -15.96
N CYS A 147 3.58 -2.99 -16.07
CA CYS A 147 4.19 -1.83 -15.45
C CYS A 147 4.82 -0.96 -16.53
N TRP A 148 4.51 0.34 -16.51
CA TRP A 148 5.18 1.37 -17.30
C TRP A 148 6.09 2.20 -16.39
N VAL A 149 7.34 2.35 -16.81
CA VAL A 149 8.35 3.19 -16.14
C VAL A 149 9.12 3.96 -17.21
N SER A 150 8.89 5.28 -17.28
CA SER A 150 9.63 6.25 -18.11
C SER A 150 10.04 5.74 -19.50
N GLY A 151 9.06 5.35 -20.33
CA GLY A 151 9.28 4.87 -21.70
C GLY A 151 9.33 3.35 -21.87
N THR A 152 9.51 2.60 -20.78
CA THR A 152 9.74 1.15 -20.80
C THR A 152 8.57 0.39 -20.18
N TRP A 153 8.20 -0.72 -20.81
CA TRP A 153 7.19 -1.65 -20.33
C TRP A 153 7.82 -2.89 -19.68
N SER A 154 7.18 -3.42 -18.66
CA SER A 154 7.46 -4.74 -18.06
C SER A 154 6.17 -5.50 -17.85
N SER A 155 6.17 -6.80 -18.14
CA SER A 155 5.02 -7.68 -17.94
C SER A 155 5.28 -8.68 -16.83
N TYR A 156 4.23 -8.97 -16.06
CA TYR A 156 4.24 -9.87 -14.92
C TYR A 156 3.04 -10.82 -15.07
N PRO A 157 3.21 -11.97 -15.74
CA PRO A 157 2.11 -12.88 -16.00
C PRO A 157 1.57 -13.50 -14.70
N THR A 158 0.28 -13.86 -14.70
CA THR A 158 -0.30 -14.72 -13.66
C THR A 158 0.39 -16.07 -13.62
N ARG A 159 0.41 -16.69 -12.44
CA ARG A 159 0.88 -18.05 -12.22
C ARG A 159 -0.30 -18.98 -11.90
N PRO A 160 -0.13 -20.32 -11.99
CA PRO A 160 -1.17 -21.28 -11.59
C PRO A 160 -1.68 -21.08 -10.15
N ASP A 161 -0.79 -20.76 -9.20
CA ASP A 161 -1.11 -20.44 -7.80
C ASP A 161 -1.88 -19.12 -7.63
N TRP A 162 -1.95 -18.28 -8.68
CA TRP A 162 -2.63 -16.97 -8.65
C TRP A 162 -3.99 -16.99 -9.36
N ASN A 163 -4.52 -18.16 -9.70
CA ASN A 163 -5.61 -18.33 -10.67
C ASN A 163 -5.19 -17.79 -12.06
N GLU A 164 -4.49 -18.61 -12.83
CA GLU A 164 -3.93 -18.27 -14.14
C GLU A 164 -4.97 -17.71 -15.12
N GLY A 165 -4.60 -16.67 -15.88
CA GLY A 165 -5.49 -15.97 -16.81
C GLY A 165 -6.41 -14.93 -16.14
N SER A 166 -6.51 -14.92 -14.80
CA SER A 166 -7.34 -13.93 -14.10
C SER A 166 -6.80 -12.50 -14.23
N ILE A 167 -7.69 -11.53 -14.02
CA ILE A 167 -7.38 -10.10 -14.00
C ILE A 167 -7.35 -9.63 -12.54
N ALA A 168 -6.36 -8.83 -12.13
CA ALA A 168 -6.34 -8.33 -10.76
C ALA A 168 -7.45 -7.28 -10.55
N GLN A 169 -8.26 -7.48 -9.51
CA GLN A 169 -9.45 -6.68 -9.22
C GLN A 169 -9.11 -5.40 -8.45
N LEU A 170 -8.09 -5.48 -7.61
CA LEU A 170 -7.64 -4.43 -6.71
C LEU A 170 -6.12 -4.42 -6.75
N ALA A 171 -5.53 -3.24 -6.66
CA ALA A 171 -4.15 -3.08 -6.27
C ALA A 171 -3.95 -1.79 -5.46
N GLN A 172 -2.94 -1.78 -4.61
CA GLN A 172 -2.61 -0.68 -3.72
C GLN A 172 -1.12 -0.76 -3.35
N GLU A 173 -0.41 0.37 -3.39
CA GLU A 173 0.98 0.40 -2.96
C GLU A 173 1.10 0.76 -1.48
N ASP A 174 1.89 -0.03 -0.76
CA ASP A 174 2.24 0.21 0.65
C ASP A 174 3.31 1.31 0.82
N VAL A 175 3.64 1.64 2.06
CA VAL A 175 4.62 2.70 2.38
C VAL A 175 6.07 2.35 1.99
N ALA A 176 6.37 1.06 1.85
CA ALA A 176 7.69 0.57 1.44
C ALA A 176 7.83 0.49 -0.09
N GLY A 177 6.76 0.71 -0.86
CA GLY A 177 6.75 0.54 -2.32
C GLY A 177 6.53 -0.92 -2.76
N GLY A 178 5.85 -1.72 -1.93
CA GLY A 178 5.28 -3.00 -2.34
C GLY A 178 3.90 -2.78 -2.95
N LEU A 179 3.66 -3.32 -4.15
CA LEU A 179 2.35 -3.35 -4.77
C LEU A 179 1.59 -4.58 -4.27
N TRP A 180 0.57 -4.36 -3.46
CA TRP A 180 -0.41 -5.37 -3.10
C TRP A 180 -1.45 -5.46 -4.20
N PHE A 181 -1.84 -6.65 -4.63
CA PHE A 181 -2.88 -6.88 -5.61
C PHE A 181 -3.59 -8.22 -5.39
N ILE A 182 -4.81 -8.34 -5.90
CA ILE A 182 -5.65 -9.54 -5.75
C ILE A 182 -6.14 -9.96 -7.15
N PRO A 183 -5.66 -11.09 -7.69
CA PRO A 183 -6.22 -11.72 -8.89
C PRO A 183 -7.68 -12.14 -8.64
N TYR A 184 -8.54 -12.08 -9.64
CA TYR A 184 -9.95 -12.45 -9.46
C TYR A 184 -10.10 -13.93 -9.04
N GLY A 185 -10.62 -14.17 -7.84
CA GLY A 185 -10.73 -15.51 -7.24
C GLY A 185 -9.39 -16.13 -6.83
N GLY A 186 -8.31 -15.34 -6.83
CA GLY A 186 -6.97 -15.73 -6.37
C GLY A 186 -6.65 -15.20 -4.96
N PRO A 187 -5.42 -15.46 -4.49
CA PRO A 187 -4.93 -15.04 -3.18
C PRO A 187 -4.59 -13.55 -3.11
N VAL A 188 -4.28 -13.04 -1.92
CA VAL A 188 -3.65 -11.71 -1.76
C VAL A 188 -2.18 -11.85 -2.13
N ILE A 189 -1.67 -10.97 -3.01
CA ILE A 189 -0.27 -11.03 -3.47
C ILE A 189 0.39 -9.68 -3.25
N ARG A 190 1.63 -9.68 -2.76
CA ARG A 190 2.50 -8.50 -2.68
C ARG A 190 3.68 -8.66 -3.62
N PHE A 191 3.84 -7.72 -4.55
CA PHE A 191 5.04 -7.56 -5.37
C PHE A 191 5.96 -6.51 -4.76
N HIS A 192 7.21 -6.88 -4.43
CA HIS A 192 8.20 -5.94 -3.92
C HIS A 192 9.60 -6.29 -4.43
N GLN A 193 10.33 -5.30 -4.97
CA GLN A 193 11.71 -5.43 -5.47
C GLN A 193 11.98 -6.57 -6.47
N GLY A 194 10.95 -7.07 -7.19
CA GLY A 194 11.08 -8.19 -8.13
C GLY A 194 10.55 -9.51 -7.59
N GLU A 195 10.33 -9.61 -6.28
CA GLU A 195 9.79 -10.78 -5.61
C GLU A 195 8.27 -10.67 -5.43
N PHE A 196 7.61 -11.84 -5.37
CA PHE A 196 6.19 -11.96 -5.13
C PHE A 196 5.96 -12.82 -3.88
N THR A 197 5.18 -12.32 -2.93
CA THR A 197 4.74 -13.03 -1.74
C THR A 197 3.24 -13.25 -1.84
N THR A 198 2.81 -14.51 -1.73
CA THR A 198 1.40 -14.91 -1.72
C THR A 198 0.93 -15.08 -0.27
N PHE A 199 -0.26 -14.59 0.06
CA PHE A 199 -0.90 -14.74 1.37
C PHE A 199 -2.27 -15.41 1.24
N GLY A 200 -2.63 -16.24 2.23
CA GLY A 200 -3.97 -16.84 2.33
C GLY A 200 -4.14 -18.28 1.81
N GLU A 201 -3.07 -19.06 1.64
CA GLU A 201 -3.22 -20.52 1.42
C GLU A 201 -3.64 -21.26 2.70
N THR A 202 -3.22 -20.78 3.87
CA THR A 202 -3.65 -21.29 5.19
C THR A 202 -3.82 -20.14 6.19
N GLU A 203 -5.04 -19.94 6.69
CA GLU A 203 -5.42 -19.12 7.87
C GLU A 203 -5.11 -17.59 7.89
N GLU A 204 -4.42 -17.02 6.90
CA GLU A 204 -4.02 -15.59 6.91
C GLU A 204 -5.09 -14.57 6.47
N VAL A 205 -6.19 -15.00 5.84
CA VAL A 205 -7.29 -14.11 5.39
C VAL A 205 -8.63 -14.73 5.80
N SER A 206 -9.52 -13.92 6.37
CA SER A 206 -10.80 -14.37 6.94
C SER A 206 -11.78 -14.98 5.92
N ASP A 207 -11.73 -14.51 4.66
CA ASP A 207 -12.66 -14.88 3.60
C ASP A 207 -12.03 -14.57 2.21
N ARG A 208 -12.35 -15.40 1.21
CA ARG A 208 -11.81 -15.31 -0.15
C ARG A 208 -12.56 -14.31 -1.04
N ASP A 209 -13.77 -13.87 -0.66
CA ASP A 209 -14.51 -12.82 -1.38
C ASP A 209 -13.99 -11.42 -1.01
N ILE A 210 -12.82 -11.04 -1.51
CA ILE A 210 -12.22 -9.74 -1.18
C ILE A 210 -12.87 -8.61 -1.99
N ARG A 211 -13.35 -7.59 -1.29
CA ARG A 211 -14.12 -6.47 -1.84
C ARG A 211 -13.34 -5.16 -1.95
N CYS A 212 -12.45 -4.88 -1.02
CA CYS A 212 -11.60 -3.69 -1.05
C CYS A 212 -10.26 -3.92 -0.35
N ALA A 213 -9.27 -3.11 -0.71
CA ALA A 213 -7.96 -3.07 -0.09
C ALA A 213 -7.54 -1.61 0.10
N TRP A 214 -6.88 -1.29 1.21
CA TRP A 214 -6.35 0.05 1.47
C TRP A 214 -5.05 -0.02 2.29
N ALA A 215 -4.04 0.73 1.90
CA ALA A 215 -2.78 0.82 2.62
C ALA A 215 -2.69 2.19 3.32
N ASP A 216 -2.39 2.17 4.62
CA ASP A 216 -2.31 3.37 5.42
C ASP A 216 -0.92 4.04 5.38
N ARG A 217 -0.66 4.97 6.31
CA ARG A 217 0.59 5.72 6.42
C ARG A 217 1.61 5.08 7.37
N GLU A 218 1.18 4.13 8.19
CA GLU A 218 2.02 3.38 9.13
C GLU A 218 2.59 2.12 8.46
N GLY A 219 1.95 1.68 7.38
CA GLY A 219 2.38 0.59 6.51
C GLY A 219 1.47 -0.63 6.55
N ASN A 220 0.36 -0.55 7.28
CA ASN A 220 -0.61 -1.65 7.35
C ASN A 220 -1.43 -1.69 6.06
N VAL A 221 -1.83 -2.90 5.65
CA VAL A 221 -2.75 -3.13 4.54
C VAL A 221 -4.04 -3.75 5.07
N TRP A 222 -5.13 -3.01 4.92
CA TRP A 222 -6.47 -3.33 5.36
C TRP A 222 -7.23 -4.00 4.21
N ILE A 223 -7.79 -5.18 4.45
CA ILE A 223 -8.51 -5.99 3.45
C ILE A 223 -9.95 -6.19 3.91
N GLY A 224 -10.91 -5.61 3.20
CA GLY A 224 -12.34 -5.79 3.47
C GLY A 224 -12.90 -6.96 2.68
N THR A 225 -13.51 -7.93 3.36
CA THR A 225 -14.04 -9.16 2.78
C THR A 225 -15.57 -9.18 2.72
N GLY A 226 -16.15 -10.13 1.97
CA GLY A 226 -17.59 -10.22 1.68
C GLY A 226 -18.43 -10.67 2.88
N GLY A 227 -17.88 -11.55 3.72
CA GLY A 227 -18.51 -12.02 4.96
C GLY A 227 -17.55 -12.28 6.12
N GLY A 228 -16.23 -12.35 5.90
CA GLY A 228 -15.23 -12.56 6.95
C GLY A 228 -14.96 -11.34 7.86
N GLY A 229 -15.21 -10.13 7.37
CA GLY A 229 -15.02 -8.87 8.09
C GLY A 229 -13.90 -8.01 7.50
N LEU A 230 -12.90 -7.69 8.32
CA LEU A 230 -11.80 -6.79 7.98
C LEU A 230 -10.48 -7.39 8.49
N ASP A 231 -9.63 -7.84 7.56
CA ASP A 231 -8.29 -8.33 7.86
C ASP A 231 -7.27 -7.18 7.81
N THR A 232 -6.17 -7.31 8.55
CA THR A 232 -5.09 -6.31 8.60
C THR A 232 -3.74 -6.98 8.53
N PHE A 233 -2.95 -6.62 7.53
CA PHE A 233 -1.55 -7.02 7.38
C PHE A 233 -0.66 -5.93 7.96
N GLU A 234 -0.11 -6.17 9.16
CA GLU A 234 0.88 -5.28 9.77
C GLU A 234 2.27 -5.49 9.15
N PRO A 235 3.10 -4.44 8.98
CA PRO A 235 4.48 -4.61 8.55
C PRO A 235 5.25 -5.36 9.65
N ALA A 236 5.99 -6.39 9.25
CA ALA A 236 6.80 -7.18 10.19
C ALA A 236 7.71 -6.23 11.01
N SER A 237 7.44 -6.14 12.31
CA SER A 237 8.12 -5.19 13.19
C SER A 237 9.63 -5.35 13.06
N SER A 238 10.35 -4.25 12.78
CA SER A 238 11.81 -4.25 12.84
C SER A 238 12.21 -4.50 14.29
N VAL A 239 12.43 -5.77 14.65
CA VAL A 239 12.73 -6.18 16.02
C VAL A 239 13.93 -5.35 16.48
N PRO A 240 13.79 -4.48 17.50
CA PRO A 240 14.91 -3.68 17.95
C PRO A 240 16.00 -4.64 18.43
N PHE A 241 17.16 -4.56 17.78
CA PHE A 241 18.31 -5.41 18.10
C PHE A 241 18.65 -5.24 19.58
N SER A 242 18.22 -6.21 20.39
CA SER A 242 18.68 -6.32 21.76
C SER A 242 20.11 -6.86 21.68
N PRO A 243 21.16 -6.05 21.97
CA PRO A 243 22.50 -6.60 22.05
C PRO A 243 22.48 -7.71 23.10
N PRO A 244 23.10 -8.87 22.83
CA PRO A 244 23.07 -9.98 23.76
C PRO A 244 23.64 -9.51 25.10
N THR A 245 22.82 -9.56 26.16
CA THR A 245 23.25 -9.20 27.51
C THR A 245 24.53 -9.96 27.83
N PRO A 246 25.64 -9.29 28.20
CA PRO A 246 26.90 -9.97 28.43
C PRO A 246 26.72 -10.98 29.55
N ARG A 247 26.79 -12.26 29.17
CA ARG A 247 26.63 -13.38 30.10
C ARG A 247 27.76 -13.29 31.11
N ALA A 248 27.44 -12.96 32.36
CA ALA A 248 28.43 -12.77 33.42
C ALA A 248 29.23 -14.07 33.62
N THR A 249 30.42 -14.14 33.01
CA THR A 249 31.37 -15.22 33.21
C THR A 249 31.86 -15.13 34.64
N ARG A 250 31.46 -16.12 35.46
CA ARG A 250 32.06 -16.36 36.78
C ARG A 250 33.54 -16.69 36.58
N THR A 251 34.39 -15.66 36.60
CA THR A 251 35.84 -15.82 36.69
C THR A 251 36.19 -16.49 38.01
N LYS A 252 36.59 -17.76 37.95
CA LYS A 252 37.31 -18.39 39.07
C LYS A 252 38.64 -17.66 39.25
N SER A 253 38.94 -17.31 40.50
CA SER A 253 40.18 -16.65 40.90
C SER A 253 41.41 -17.52 40.58
N ILE A 254 42.38 -16.95 39.89
CA ILE A 254 43.75 -17.46 39.79
C ILE A 254 44.67 -16.35 40.33
N PRO A 255 45.50 -16.60 41.36
CA PRO A 255 46.40 -15.59 41.90
C PRO A 255 47.62 -15.42 40.99
N TRP A 256 47.96 -14.16 40.65
CA TRP A 256 49.19 -13.83 39.93
C TRP A 256 50.34 -13.51 40.89
N PRO A 257 51.59 -13.90 40.59
CA PRO A 257 52.77 -13.53 41.36
C PRO A 257 53.21 -12.08 41.09
N ARG A 258 54.15 -11.60 41.92
CA ARG A 258 54.58 -10.20 42.03
C ARG A 258 55.33 -9.64 40.79
N ALA A 259 54.96 -8.39 40.50
CA ALA A 259 55.82 -7.25 40.13
C ALA A 259 56.78 -7.32 38.92
N LEU A 260 56.63 -6.32 38.05
CA LEU A 260 57.73 -5.43 37.66
C LEU A 260 57.17 -4.05 37.26
N MET A 261 57.80 -2.99 37.77
CA MET A 261 57.47 -1.58 37.48
C MET A 261 58.36 -1.06 36.35
N ALA A 262 57.81 -0.24 35.47
CA ALA A 262 58.56 0.71 34.64
C ALA A 262 57.75 2.01 34.50
N GLY A 263 58.38 3.16 34.78
CA GLY A 263 57.85 4.48 34.44
C GLY A 263 57.90 4.74 32.92
N CYS A 264 57.40 5.85 32.38
CA CYS A 264 57.32 7.21 32.92
C CYS A 264 55.90 7.81 32.69
N GLY A 265 55.38 8.72 33.54
CA GLY A 265 55.52 10.18 33.37
C GLY A 265 54.69 10.69 32.17
N SER A 266 53.69 11.56 32.26
CA SER A 266 53.22 12.54 33.28
C SER A 266 51.80 13.01 32.90
N GLY A 267 50.91 13.48 33.77
CA GLY A 267 50.94 13.68 35.22
C GLY A 267 49.51 13.94 35.77
N TRP A 268 49.35 13.90 37.09
CA TRP A 268 48.08 14.22 37.79
C TRP A 268 48.07 15.70 38.25
N ILE A 269 46.92 16.30 38.60
CA ILE A 269 46.38 16.33 39.98
C ILE A 269 44.83 16.54 39.96
N PRO A 270 44.08 15.92 40.90
CA PRO A 270 42.61 16.02 40.98
C PRO A 270 42.09 16.89 42.15
N ALA A 271 40.80 17.23 42.13
CA ALA A 271 39.95 17.59 43.28
C ALA A 271 38.47 17.56 42.83
N SER A 272 37.47 17.16 43.62
CA SER A 272 37.45 16.58 44.97
C SER A 272 36.10 15.87 45.22
N CYS A 273 36.11 14.68 45.82
CA CYS A 273 34.90 14.09 46.40
C CYS A 273 34.54 14.79 47.72
N SER A 274 33.25 14.84 48.06
CA SER A 274 32.83 14.93 49.47
C SER A 274 31.67 13.97 49.74
N ASN A 275 31.77 13.23 50.85
CA ASN A 275 30.81 12.23 51.31
C ASN A 275 29.77 12.85 52.24
N SER A 276 28.56 12.28 52.23
CA SER A 276 27.79 11.92 53.44
C SER A 276 26.48 11.24 52.97
N SER A 277 26.23 9.95 53.19
CA SER A 277 25.69 9.34 54.44
C SER A 277 24.40 10.02 54.92
N SER A 278 23.32 9.36 55.33
CA SER A 278 22.94 7.92 55.48
C SER A 278 21.58 7.91 56.20
N ASN A 279 20.68 6.94 55.97
CA ASN A 279 19.83 6.34 57.04
C ASN A 279 18.84 5.25 56.53
N SER A 280 18.77 4.15 57.28
CA SER A 280 17.85 3.00 57.20
C SER A 280 18.13 2.06 58.38
N PRO A 281 17.25 1.09 58.74
CA PRO A 281 15.79 1.05 58.65
C PRO A 281 15.22 1.14 60.10
N PRO A 282 14.84 0.11 60.90
CA PRO A 282 14.11 -1.17 60.70
C PRO A 282 12.62 -1.05 61.18
N THR A 283 11.73 -2.04 61.37
CA THR A 283 11.69 -3.53 61.32
C THR A 283 10.23 -4.01 61.13
N ALA A 284 10.00 -5.24 60.61
CA ALA A 284 9.06 -6.27 61.13
C ALA A 284 8.37 -7.16 60.04
N MET A 285 8.57 -8.47 60.17
CA MET A 285 7.85 -9.63 59.60
C MET A 285 7.17 -10.37 60.80
N PRO A 286 6.42 -11.52 60.71
CA PRO A 286 6.29 -12.51 59.61
C PRO A 286 4.88 -13.17 59.40
N GLY A 287 4.78 -14.13 58.45
CA GLY A 287 3.73 -15.18 58.39
C GLY A 287 3.49 -15.72 56.96
N ARG A 288 4.03 -16.88 56.54
CA ARG A 288 3.46 -18.27 56.60
C ARG A 288 2.21 -18.51 55.69
N VAL A 289 2.01 -19.63 54.99
CA VAL A 289 2.82 -20.82 54.57
C VAL A 289 1.98 -21.72 53.63
N SER A 290 2.59 -22.57 52.78
CA SER A 290 2.02 -23.81 52.14
C SER A 290 0.91 -23.71 51.07
N ALA A 291 0.74 -24.62 50.09
CA ALA A 291 1.64 -25.59 49.40
C ALA A 291 0.88 -26.32 48.24
N ALA A 292 1.62 -27.05 47.40
CA ALA A 292 1.28 -28.33 46.74
C ALA A 292 0.04 -28.42 45.80
N ALA A 293 0.21 -28.72 44.50
CA ALA A 293 0.20 -30.09 43.90
C ALA A 293 -1.18 -30.45 43.27
N SER A 294 -1.33 -31.27 42.23
CA SER A 294 -0.41 -31.91 41.28
C SER A 294 -1.18 -32.43 40.05
N THR A 295 -0.49 -32.65 38.93
CA THR A 295 -0.73 -33.68 37.88
C THR A 295 -2.15 -34.23 37.61
N ARG A 296 -2.56 -34.24 36.33
CA ARG A 296 -2.62 -35.51 35.58
C ARG A 296 -2.67 -35.36 34.05
N THR A 297 -1.88 -36.19 33.39
CA THR A 297 -1.94 -36.59 31.99
C THR A 297 -3.11 -37.53 31.72
N SER A 298 -3.76 -37.41 30.54
CA SER A 298 -4.21 -38.57 29.72
C SER A 298 -4.84 -38.13 28.38
N LEU A 299 -4.09 -38.33 27.29
CA LEU A 299 -4.62 -38.91 26.04
C LEU A 299 -4.54 -40.45 26.17
N PRO A 300 -5.07 -41.29 25.25
CA PRO A 300 -5.79 -40.97 24.01
C PRO A 300 -7.15 -41.69 23.84
N CYS A 301 -7.87 -41.33 22.78
CA CYS A 301 -8.57 -42.24 21.86
C CYS A 301 -8.56 -41.59 20.47
#